data_AF-A0A1S2W5Q7-F1
#
_entry.id   AF-A0A1S2W5Q7-F1
#
_cell.length_a   1.000
_cell.length_b   1.000
_cell.length_c   1.000
_cell.angle_alpha   90.00
_cell.angle_beta   90.00
_cell.angle_gamma   90.00
#
_symmetry.space_group_name_H-M   'P 1'
#
loop_
_entity.id
_entity.type
_entity.pdbx_description
1 polymer ?
#
loop_
_entity_poly.entity_id
_entity_poly.type
_entity_poly.pdbx_seq_one_letter_code
_entity_poly.pdbx_strand_id
1 'polypeptide(L)'
;MPSRITAYEKKRKRNQRIGLIGSIVLLIFVMAWFGWSQVRPAAERQQTDEVFKKALQERDRKTFQELVYLNNKPLQMADSNRLMDWFLADPQRLDQAVAEITSDQKNYPHKTKKTAKQDLFALKKQAGRFWYDTYILHLNKQTLEVTSDTEGTEISIEDTPAGNLNQEKPLTIERFPGEYEVSARVEANGKTGRASKTVQLGDQKTTTIAFQLAEQVAPDQKEQYGIDIEKLLEAEVKARTGKTVEQMTDYLGRSQKEMEQTFGPPSTRVANKTTYDGFEVTYDKQEVQSLLIDLNKTPSELEAVAGKPESKAKESVGTVWKYPANFFEELLGWLNIKSEKRVIERSGKMWLELR
;
A
#
# COMPACT_ATOMS: atom_id res chain seq x y z
N MET A 1 70.39 23.28 85.86
CA MET A 1 70.81 22.11 85.05
C MET A 1 70.01 22.11 83.75
N PRO A 2 70.61 22.30 82.57
CA PRO A 2 69.86 22.33 81.31
C PRO A 2 69.68 20.92 80.73
N SER A 3 68.44 20.60 80.34
CA SER A 3 68.02 19.32 79.76
C SER A 3 68.72 19.05 78.42
N ARG A 4 69.58 18.03 78.39
CA ARG A 4 70.16 17.47 77.15
C ARG A 4 69.14 16.57 76.46
N ILE A 5 68.15 17.15 75.78
CA ILE A 5 67.41 16.43 74.74
C ILE A 5 68.39 16.28 73.57
N THR A 6 68.93 15.08 73.41
CA THR A 6 69.90 14.75 72.38
C THR A 6 69.27 15.00 71.00
N ALA A 7 70.02 15.64 70.10
CA ALA A 7 69.58 15.95 68.74
C ALA A 7 69.08 14.73 67.95
N TYR A 8 69.42 13.52 68.42
CA TYR A 8 69.00 12.23 67.91
C TYR A 8 67.49 11.98 68.06
N GLU A 9 66.87 12.34 69.19
CA GLU A 9 65.42 12.19 69.39
C GLU A 9 64.62 13.13 68.49
N LYS A 10 65.14 14.34 68.26
CA LYS A 10 64.51 15.34 67.38
C LYS A 10 64.55 14.90 65.91
N LYS A 11 65.64 14.23 65.46
CA LYS A 11 65.76 13.63 64.12
C LYS A 11 64.84 12.41 63.93
N ARG A 12 64.73 11.54 64.93
CA ARG A 12 63.85 10.34 64.91
C ARG A 12 62.36 10.72 64.85
N LYS A 13 61.92 11.69 65.66
CA LYS A 13 60.54 12.22 65.61
C LYS A 13 60.23 12.91 64.27
N ARG A 14 61.23 13.55 63.64
CA ARG A 14 61.06 14.18 62.31
C ARG A 14 60.90 13.14 61.21
N ASN A 15 61.70 12.07 61.21
CA ASN A 15 61.58 11.00 60.22
C ASN A 15 60.30 10.17 60.39
N GLN A 16 59.82 9.99 61.64
CA GLN A 16 58.50 9.41 61.88
C GLN A 16 57.36 10.30 61.35
N ARG A 17 57.44 11.62 61.52
CA ARG A 17 56.46 12.56 60.94
C ARG A 17 56.48 12.56 59.41
N ILE A 18 57.66 12.48 58.78
CA ILE A 18 57.78 12.41 57.32
C ILE A 18 57.22 11.09 56.79
N GLY A 19 57.48 9.96 57.47
CA GLY A 19 56.90 8.66 57.12
C GLY A 19 55.37 8.65 57.23
N LEU A 20 54.83 9.32 58.26
CA LEU A 20 53.38 9.40 58.49
C LEU A 20 52.69 10.34 57.49
N ILE A 21 53.32 11.47 57.12
CA ILE A 21 52.84 12.33 56.03
C ILE A 21 52.91 11.57 54.70
N GLY A 22 54.00 10.83 54.44
CA GLY A 22 54.14 10.00 53.26
C GLY A 22 53.04 8.93 53.17
N SER A 23 52.71 8.26 54.27
CA SER A 23 51.63 7.27 54.27
C SER A 23 50.26 7.91 54.05
N ILE A 24 49.99 9.08 54.62
CA ILE A 24 48.73 9.82 54.40
C ILE A 24 48.61 10.25 52.94
N VAL A 25 49.68 10.80 52.35
CA VAL A 25 49.71 11.19 50.94
C VAL A 25 49.50 9.98 50.04
N LEU A 26 50.14 8.84 50.35
CA LEU A 26 49.94 7.59 49.62
C LEU A 26 48.48 7.11 49.73
N LEU A 27 47.87 7.20 50.91
CA LEU A 27 46.47 6.81 51.14
C LEU A 27 45.50 7.72 50.39
N ILE A 28 45.79 9.03 50.31
CA ILE A 28 45.05 9.98 49.49
C ILE A 28 45.20 9.63 48.01
N PHE A 29 46.41 9.30 47.53
CA PHE A 29 46.61 8.86 46.14
C PHE A 29 45.90 7.55 45.83
N VAL A 30 45.90 6.58 46.75
CA VAL A 30 45.19 5.31 46.59
C VAL A 30 43.68 5.53 46.62
N MET A 31 43.15 6.36 47.51
CA MET A 31 41.72 6.72 47.54
C MET A 31 41.30 7.51 46.30
N ALA A 32 42.14 8.45 45.84
CA ALA A 32 41.93 9.17 44.59
C ALA A 32 41.99 8.23 43.38
N TRP A 33 42.91 7.26 43.36
CA TRP A 33 43.01 6.24 42.31
C TRP A 33 41.81 5.31 42.29
N PHE A 34 41.39 4.78 43.44
CA PHE A 34 40.19 3.95 43.57
C PHE A 34 38.92 4.72 43.23
N GLY A 35 38.83 5.99 43.66
CA GLY A 35 37.77 6.91 43.27
C GLY A 35 37.75 7.14 41.76
N TRP A 36 38.89 7.43 41.14
CA TRP A 36 38.97 7.62 39.69
C TRP A 36 38.70 6.34 38.90
N SER A 37 39.15 5.18 39.37
CA SER A 37 38.94 3.91 38.67
C SER A 37 37.48 3.44 38.76
N GLN A 38 36.77 3.73 39.84
CA GLN A 38 35.31 3.54 39.91
C GLN A 38 34.51 4.61 39.15
N VAL A 39 35.10 5.78 38.85
CA VAL A 39 34.48 6.80 37.99
C VAL A 39 34.56 6.43 36.50
N ARG A 40 35.50 5.56 36.07
CA ARG A 40 35.55 5.07 34.68
C ARG A 40 34.28 4.34 34.19
N PRO A 41 33.65 3.41 34.93
CA PRO A 41 32.35 2.85 34.52
C PRO A 41 31.21 3.88 34.55
N ALA A 42 31.38 5.04 35.20
CA ALA A 42 30.46 6.18 35.09
C ALA A 42 30.80 7.11 33.91
N ALA A 43 32.05 7.13 33.43
CA ALA A 43 32.48 7.85 32.24
C ALA A 43 32.05 7.14 30.95
N GLU A 44 31.89 5.81 30.96
CA GLU A 44 31.22 5.03 29.90
C GLU A 44 29.75 5.45 29.69
N ARG A 45 29.14 6.18 30.63
CA ARG A 45 27.80 6.79 30.44
C ARG A 45 27.81 8.07 29.59
N GLN A 46 28.96 8.52 29.09
CA GLN A 46 29.00 9.58 28.07
C GLN A 46 28.44 9.10 26.71
N GLN A 47 28.49 7.80 26.43
CA GLN A 47 28.15 7.24 25.13
C GLN A 47 26.82 6.49 25.21
N THR A 48 25.71 7.23 25.07
CA THR A 48 24.34 6.67 25.07
C THR A 48 24.21 5.63 23.95
N ASP A 49 24.93 5.82 22.85
CA ASP A 49 25.10 4.89 21.74
C ASP A 49 25.78 3.57 22.15
N GLU A 50 26.85 3.60 22.94
CA GLU A 50 27.51 2.39 23.46
C GLU A 50 26.61 1.63 24.44
N VAL A 51 25.95 2.36 25.35
CA VAL A 51 24.99 1.75 26.31
C VAL A 51 23.81 1.11 25.56
N PHE A 52 23.28 1.79 24.54
CA PHE A 52 22.22 1.27 23.68
C PHE A 52 22.66 0.00 22.94
N LYS A 53 23.83 0.04 22.30
CA LYS A 53 24.40 -1.09 21.57
C LYS A 53 24.62 -2.29 22.48
N LYS A 54 25.23 -2.08 23.65
CA LYS A 54 25.49 -3.15 24.62
C LYS A 54 24.19 -3.75 25.16
N ALA A 55 23.20 -2.92 25.49
CA ALA A 55 21.91 -3.38 25.98
C ALA A 55 21.19 -4.28 24.95
N LEU A 56 21.28 -3.96 23.66
CA LEU A 56 20.73 -4.79 22.59
C LEU A 56 21.53 -6.09 22.39
N GLN A 57 22.87 -6.02 22.34
CA GLN A 57 23.73 -7.19 22.13
C GLN A 57 23.66 -8.21 23.27
N GLU A 58 23.61 -7.73 24.52
CA GLU A 58 23.52 -8.58 25.72
C GLU A 58 22.07 -8.95 26.06
N ARG A 59 21.09 -8.44 25.30
CA ARG A 59 19.66 -8.52 25.61
C ARG A 59 19.33 -8.06 27.04
N ASP A 60 20.05 -7.03 27.52
CA ASP A 60 19.81 -6.42 28.83
C ASP A 60 18.57 -5.52 28.78
N ARG A 61 17.43 -6.16 29.01
CA ARG A 61 16.09 -5.54 29.00
C ARG A 61 15.97 -4.40 29.99
N LYS A 62 16.58 -4.53 31.17
CA LYS A 62 16.44 -3.53 32.23
C LYS A 62 17.12 -2.24 31.83
N THR A 63 18.36 -2.34 31.35
CA THR A 63 19.10 -1.17 30.85
C THR A 63 18.40 -0.56 29.63
N PHE A 64 17.87 -1.38 28.72
CA PHE A 64 17.12 -0.88 27.56
C PHE A 64 15.85 -0.11 27.96
N GLN A 65 15.08 -0.60 28.93
CA GLN A 65 13.89 0.08 29.46
C GLN A 65 14.21 1.40 30.15
N GLU A 66 15.31 1.46 30.90
CA GLU A 66 15.76 2.69 31.55
C GLU A 66 16.27 3.73 30.54
N LEU A 67 16.66 3.30 29.34
CA LEU A 67 17.24 4.14 28.28
C LEU A 67 16.21 4.66 27.29
N VAL A 68 15.24 3.83 26.89
CA VAL A 68 14.27 4.13 25.82
C VAL A 68 12.88 4.43 26.38
N TYR A 69 12.33 5.58 25.96
CA TYR A 69 11.08 6.13 26.45
C TYR A 69 10.04 6.21 25.34
N LEU A 70 8.81 5.87 25.70
CA LEU A 70 7.61 5.99 24.88
C LEU A 70 6.62 6.92 25.58
N ASN A 71 6.20 8.00 24.92
CA ASN A 71 5.29 9.01 25.50
C ASN A 71 5.74 9.54 26.88
N ASN A 72 7.05 9.74 27.06
CA ASN A 72 7.70 10.16 28.31
C ASN A 72 7.60 9.16 29.47
N LYS A 73 7.34 7.88 29.19
CA LYS A 73 7.43 6.78 30.15
C LYS A 73 8.46 5.75 29.67
N PRO A 74 9.15 5.04 30.57
CA PRO A 74 9.96 3.88 30.19
C PRO A 74 9.12 2.87 29.38
N LEU A 75 9.74 2.20 28.41
CA LEU A 75 9.05 1.16 27.64
C LEU A 75 8.51 0.04 28.53
N GLN A 76 7.30 -0.44 28.22
CA GLN A 76 6.80 -1.66 28.85
C GLN A 76 7.61 -2.87 28.40
N MET A 77 7.53 -3.97 29.16
CA MET A 77 8.34 -5.16 28.91
C MET A 77 8.03 -5.80 27.54
N ALA A 78 6.75 -5.85 27.15
CA ALA A 78 6.34 -6.38 25.86
C ALA A 78 6.88 -5.53 24.68
N ASP A 79 6.71 -4.21 24.76
CA ASP A 79 7.20 -3.27 23.75
C ASP A 79 8.73 -3.27 23.64
N SER A 80 9.42 -3.44 24.77
CA SER A 80 10.87 -3.55 24.82
C SER A 80 11.34 -4.79 24.07
N ASN A 81 10.76 -5.96 24.36
CA ASN A 81 11.14 -7.19 23.67
C ASN A 81 10.90 -7.08 22.16
N ARG A 82 9.72 -6.58 21.75
CA ARG A 82 9.39 -6.37 20.33
C ARG A 82 10.40 -5.47 19.64
N LEU A 83 10.73 -4.33 20.25
CA LEU A 83 11.67 -3.37 19.66
C LEU A 83 13.11 -3.92 19.64
N MET A 84 13.52 -4.63 20.69
CA MET A 84 14.84 -5.28 20.74
C MET A 84 14.95 -6.37 19.67
N ASP A 85 13.93 -7.21 19.52
CA ASP A 85 13.89 -8.25 18.49
C ASP A 85 13.91 -7.62 17.09
N TRP A 86 13.20 -6.51 16.88
CA TRP A 86 13.22 -5.75 15.62
C TRP A 86 14.61 -5.21 15.26
N PHE A 87 15.36 -4.67 16.24
CA PHE A 87 16.74 -4.23 16.06
C PHE A 87 17.71 -5.39 15.79
N LEU A 88 17.49 -6.54 16.43
CA LEU A 88 18.34 -7.72 16.27
C LEU A 88 18.04 -8.54 15.01
N ALA A 89 16.87 -8.32 14.39
CA ALA A 89 16.49 -8.99 13.14
C ALA A 89 17.33 -8.55 11.93
N ASP A 90 17.84 -7.31 11.93
CA ASP A 90 18.74 -6.79 10.90
C ASP A 90 19.87 -5.94 11.53
N PRO A 91 21.15 -6.38 11.44
CA PRO A 91 22.29 -5.63 11.97
C PRO A 91 22.38 -4.18 11.46
N GLN A 92 21.89 -3.89 10.24
CA GLN A 92 21.94 -2.54 9.69
C GLN A 92 21.10 -1.55 10.52
N ARG A 93 19.98 -2.00 11.11
CA ARG A 93 19.11 -1.15 11.95
C ARG A 93 19.85 -0.68 13.19
N LEU A 94 20.57 -1.59 13.84
CA LEU A 94 21.39 -1.29 15.01
C LEU A 94 22.48 -0.27 14.64
N ASP A 95 23.23 -0.52 13.57
CA ASP A 95 24.32 0.37 13.14
C ASP A 95 23.80 1.77 12.79
N GLN A 96 22.66 1.87 12.09
CA GLN A 96 22.04 3.15 11.74
C GLN A 96 21.53 3.90 12.98
N ALA A 97 20.87 3.20 13.91
CA ALA A 97 20.41 3.79 15.16
C ALA A 97 21.56 4.27 16.06
N VAL A 98 22.64 3.49 16.17
CA VAL A 98 23.85 3.90 16.90
C VAL A 98 24.48 5.13 16.27
N ALA A 99 24.57 5.19 14.94
CA ALA A 99 25.08 6.36 14.23
C ALA A 99 24.20 7.60 14.43
N GLU A 100 22.87 7.44 14.42
CA GLU A 100 21.90 8.48 14.73
C GLU A 100 22.10 9.03 16.15
N ILE A 101 22.13 8.16 17.16
CA ILE A 101 22.34 8.53 18.56
C ILE A 101 23.68 9.27 18.74
N THR A 102 24.76 8.72 18.17
CA THR A 102 26.11 9.32 18.25
C THR A 102 26.11 10.74 17.66
N SER A 103 25.47 10.92 16.50
CA SER A 103 25.37 12.23 15.84
C SER A 103 24.54 13.21 16.68
N ASP A 104 23.38 12.79 17.18
CA ASP A 104 22.50 13.64 17.97
C ASP A 104 23.12 14.04 19.31
N GLN A 105 23.86 13.13 19.96
CA GLN A 105 24.63 13.44 21.18
C GLN A 105 25.71 14.49 20.92
N LYS A 106 26.46 14.37 19.83
CA LYS A 106 27.54 15.31 19.48
C LYS A 106 27.02 16.73 19.20
N ASN A 107 25.80 16.85 18.68
CA ASN A 107 25.22 18.12 18.23
C ASN A 107 24.17 18.69 19.21
N TYR A 108 23.90 18.02 20.33
CA TYR A 108 22.89 18.44 21.32
C TYR A 108 23.12 19.88 21.84
N PRO A 109 22.08 20.71 22.01
CA PRO A 109 20.64 20.43 21.85
C PRO A 109 20.12 20.61 20.41
N HIS A 110 21.00 20.91 19.45
CA HIS A 110 20.59 21.21 18.08
C HIS A 110 20.61 19.94 17.23
N LYS A 111 19.41 19.47 16.82
CA LYS A 111 19.32 18.38 15.84
C LYS A 111 20.10 18.74 14.57
N THR A 112 20.89 17.81 14.07
CA THR A 112 21.45 17.89 12.72
C THR A 112 20.30 17.85 11.71
N LYS A 113 19.94 19.01 11.14
CA LYS A 113 18.84 19.19 10.16
C LYS A 113 19.03 18.43 8.83
N LYS A 114 20.04 17.57 8.69
CA LYS A 114 20.38 16.95 7.40
C LYS A 114 19.84 15.52 7.32
N THR A 115 18.78 15.36 6.52
CA THR A 115 18.60 14.20 5.62
C THR A 115 18.82 12.82 6.23
N ALA A 116 18.41 12.61 7.48
CA ALA A 116 18.43 11.27 8.06
C ALA A 116 17.31 10.48 7.38
N LYS A 117 17.66 9.33 6.77
CA LYS A 117 16.70 8.42 6.13
C LYS A 117 15.66 7.91 7.13
N GLN A 118 16.02 7.90 8.41
CA GLN A 118 15.23 7.52 9.58
C GLN A 118 15.38 8.61 10.67
N ASP A 119 14.41 8.72 11.57
CA ASP A 119 14.44 9.58 12.77
C ASP A 119 13.79 8.80 13.92
N LEU A 120 14.50 7.76 14.37
CA LEU A 120 13.98 6.78 15.34
C LEU A 120 13.89 7.38 16.74
N PHE A 121 14.83 8.24 17.11
CA PHE A 121 14.94 8.76 18.46
C PHE A 121 14.98 10.28 18.53
N ALA A 122 14.40 10.82 19.60
CA ALA A 122 14.63 12.18 20.05
C ALA A 122 15.43 12.13 21.35
N LEU A 123 16.66 12.61 21.30
CA LEU A 123 17.54 12.66 22.45
C LEU A 123 17.06 13.72 23.46
N LYS A 124 16.88 13.34 24.74
CA LYS A 124 16.62 14.30 25.82
C LYS A 124 17.66 14.17 26.92
N LYS A 125 18.18 15.31 27.38
CA LYS A 125 19.07 15.39 28.52
C LYS A 125 18.29 15.16 29.82
N GLN A 126 18.77 14.25 30.65
CA GLN A 126 18.28 13.97 31.98
C GLN A 126 19.27 14.50 33.03
N ALA A 127 18.75 14.95 34.17
CA ALA A 127 19.58 15.33 35.31
C ALA A 127 20.38 14.10 35.79
N GLY A 128 21.69 14.11 35.55
CA GLY A 128 22.61 13.09 36.03
C GLY A 128 22.81 13.20 37.55
N ARG A 129 23.23 12.09 38.18
CA ARG A 129 23.59 12.06 39.62
C ARG A 129 24.99 12.63 39.91
N PHE A 130 25.76 13.01 38.88
CA PHE A 130 27.14 13.50 38.96
C PHE A 130 27.42 14.52 37.82
N TRP A 131 28.64 15.05 37.72
CA TRP A 131 29.14 16.07 36.76
C TRP A 131 29.09 15.69 35.26
N TYR A 132 28.30 14.68 34.88
CA TYR A 132 28.19 14.16 33.53
C TYR A 132 26.76 14.26 33.03
N ASP A 133 26.61 14.62 31.76
CA ASP A 133 25.33 14.66 31.08
C ASP A 133 24.85 13.23 30.80
N THR A 134 23.61 12.93 31.18
CA THR A 134 22.95 11.66 30.86
C THR A 134 21.85 11.94 29.85
N TYR A 135 21.65 11.05 28.88
CA TYR A 135 20.61 11.19 27.88
C TYR A 135 19.68 9.98 27.89
N ILE A 136 18.42 10.25 27.55
CA ILE A 136 17.38 9.24 27.30
C ILE A 136 16.91 9.36 25.86
N LEU A 137 16.48 8.23 25.30
CA LEU A 137 16.06 8.09 23.91
C LEU A 137 14.53 8.06 23.85
N HIS A 138 13.90 9.14 23.39
CA HIS A 138 12.46 9.12 23.14
C HIS A 138 12.18 8.52 21.78
N LEU A 139 11.46 7.42 21.73
CA LEU A 139 11.10 6.77 20.48
C LEU A 139 10.10 7.62 19.71
N ASN A 140 10.43 7.97 18.46
CA ASN A 140 9.55 8.71 17.57
C ASN A 140 8.62 7.75 16.83
N LYS A 141 7.40 8.19 16.57
CA LYS A 141 6.50 7.47 15.66
C LYS A 141 6.99 7.62 14.22
N GLN A 142 6.81 6.55 13.46
CA GLN A 142 7.06 6.49 12.04
C GLN A 142 5.73 6.46 11.31
N THR A 143 5.74 6.90 10.06
CA THR A 143 4.55 7.01 9.23
C THR A 143 4.41 5.80 8.33
N LEU A 144 3.27 5.13 8.39
CA LEU A 144 2.84 4.13 7.43
C LEU A 144 1.79 4.77 6.50
N GLU A 145 2.06 4.78 5.21
CA GLU A 145 1.09 5.17 4.19
C GLU A 145 0.54 3.93 3.48
N VAL A 146 -0.76 3.74 3.55
CA VAL A 146 -1.44 2.60 2.94
C VAL A 146 -2.27 3.09 1.76
N THR A 147 -2.20 2.35 0.65
CA THR A 147 -3.01 2.58 -0.56
C THR A 147 -3.65 1.27 -1.02
N SER A 148 -4.74 1.37 -1.78
CA SER A 148 -5.44 0.25 -2.39
C SER A 148 -5.96 0.67 -3.76
N ASP A 149 -6.00 -0.26 -4.69
CA ASP A 149 -6.63 -0.13 -6.00
C ASP A 149 -8.17 -0.18 -5.95
N THR A 150 -8.74 -0.54 -4.79
CA THR A 150 -10.20 -0.64 -4.58
C THR A 150 -10.69 0.35 -3.51
N GLU A 151 -11.77 1.08 -3.78
CA GLU A 151 -12.42 1.98 -2.81
C GLU A 151 -13.02 1.26 -1.62
N GLY A 152 -13.14 1.96 -0.49
CA GLY A 152 -13.79 1.44 0.70
C GLY A 152 -13.02 0.27 1.34
N THR A 153 -11.76 0.06 0.96
CA THR A 153 -10.91 -0.96 1.56
C THR A 153 -10.68 -0.62 3.03
N GLU A 154 -11.07 -1.53 3.92
CA GLU A 154 -10.83 -1.46 5.36
C GLU A 154 -9.41 -1.95 5.67
N ILE A 155 -8.68 -1.19 6.48
CA ILE A 155 -7.32 -1.49 6.89
C ILE A 155 -7.29 -1.79 8.38
N SER A 156 -6.63 -2.89 8.74
CA SER A 156 -6.37 -3.31 10.11
C SER A 156 -4.88 -3.54 10.34
N ILE A 157 -4.42 -3.29 11.55
CA ILE A 157 -3.06 -3.59 12.01
C ILE A 157 -3.18 -4.52 13.20
N GLU A 158 -2.56 -5.70 13.13
CA GLU A 158 -2.64 -6.73 14.18
C GLU A 158 -4.11 -6.98 14.62
N ASP A 159 -4.97 -7.22 13.63
CA ASP A 159 -6.43 -7.43 13.78
C ASP A 159 -7.22 -6.26 14.42
N THR A 160 -6.57 -5.11 14.64
CA THR A 160 -7.22 -3.91 15.16
C THR A 160 -7.56 -2.96 14.01
N PRO A 161 -8.84 -2.52 13.86
CA PRO A 161 -9.23 -1.57 12.82
C PRO A 161 -8.42 -0.27 12.91
N ALA A 162 -7.80 0.12 11.79
CA ALA A 162 -6.98 1.32 11.69
C ALA A 162 -7.67 2.45 10.89
N GLY A 163 -8.55 2.09 9.94
CA GLY A 163 -9.35 3.04 9.17
C GLY A 163 -9.70 2.50 7.78
N ASN A 164 -10.41 3.31 6.99
CA ASN A 164 -10.82 2.96 5.63
C ASN A 164 -10.11 3.85 4.61
N LEU A 165 -9.83 3.28 3.44
CA LEU A 165 -9.18 3.98 2.34
C LEU A 165 -10.20 4.73 1.48
N ASN A 166 -9.84 5.96 1.12
CA ASN A 166 -10.51 6.76 0.10
C ASN A 166 -9.61 6.80 -1.16
N GLN A 167 -10.21 6.73 -2.35
CA GLN A 167 -9.49 6.61 -3.64
C GLN A 167 -8.42 7.70 -3.87
N GLU A 168 -8.63 8.90 -3.34
CA GLU A 168 -7.80 10.06 -3.64
C GLU A 168 -6.60 10.25 -2.70
N LYS A 169 -6.57 9.61 -1.51
CA LYS A 169 -5.53 9.88 -0.51
C LYS A 169 -5.11 8.60 0.22
N PRO A 170 -3.80 8.41 0.44
CA PRO A 170 -3.31 7.32 1.26
C PRO A 170 -3.82 7.46 2.70
N LEU A 171 -4.16 6.33 3.32
CA LEU A 171 -4.42 6.30 4.76
C LEU A 171 -3.07 6.42 5.48
N THR A 172 -2.92 7.48 6.26
CA THR A 172 -1.71 7.76 7.04
C THR A 172 -1.88 7.25 8.46
N ILE A 173 -1.01 6.32 8.89
CA ILE A 173 -1.05 5.72 10.21
C ILE A 173 0.30 5.94 10.90
N GLU A 174 0.28 6.48 12.10
CA GLU A 174 1.49 6.60 12.91
C GLU A 174 1.62 5.44 13.90
N ARG A 175 2.76 4.76 13.87
CA ARG A 175 3.12 3.68 14.79
C ARG A 175 4.58 3.79 15.20
N PHE A 176 4.94 3.15 16.29
CA PHE A 176 6.34 3.06 16.69
C PHE A 176 7.10 2.10 15.76
N PRO A 177 8.43 2.20 15.69
CA PRO A 177 9.25 1.24 14.95
C PRO A 177 8.99 -0.20 15.40
N GLY A 178 8.98 -1.11 14.44
CA GLY A 178 8.65 -2.51 14.67
C GLY A 178 8.14 -3.22 13.43
N GLU A 179 8.00 -4.53 13.53
CA GLU A 179 7.35 -5.37 12.53
C GLU A 179 5.84 -5.42 12.81
N TYR A 180 5.01 -5.14 11.81
CA TYR A 180 3.55 -5.15 11.92
C TYR A 180 2.92 -5.97 10.80
N GLU A 181 1.89 -6.74 11.12
CA GLU A 181 0.99 -7.30 10.12
C GLU A 181 -0.10 -6.27 9.78
N VAL A 182 -0.17 -5.88 8.51
CA VAL A 182 -1.18 -4.97 7.99
C VAL A 182 -2.08 -5.76 7.06
N SER A 183 -3.37 -5.82 7.39
CA SER A 183 -4.38 -6.50 6.59
C SER A 183 -5.35 -5.53 5.95
N ALA A 184 -5.79 -5.88 4.75
CA ALA A 184 -6.75 -5.14 3.96
C ALA A 184 -7.92 -6.05 3.61
N ARG A 185 -9.14 -5.53 3.77
CA ARG A 185 -10.38 -6.21 3.43
C ARG A 185 -11.29 -5.27 2.65
N VAL A 186 -11.93 -5.79 1.62
CA VAL A 186 -12.96 -5.04 0.89
C VAL A 186 -14.08 -5.98 0.46
N GLU A 187 -15.32 -5.51 0.54
CA GLU A 187 -16.50 -6.22 0.04
C GLU A 187 -17.09 -5.41 -1.12
N ALA A 188 -17.06 -5.99 -2.32
CA ALA A 188 -17.60 -5.37 -3.53
C ALA A 188 -18.08 -6.46 -4.48
N ASN A 189 -19.13 -6.19 -5.26
CA ASN A 189 -19.71 -7.12 -6.23
C ASN A 189 -20.05 -8.50 -5.62
N GLY A 190 -20.58 -8.53 -4.39
CA GLY A 190 -20.90 -9.78 -3.68
C GLY A 190 -19.71 -10.63 -3.25
N LYS A 191 -18.47 -10.16 -3.49
CA LYS A 191 -17.22 -10.86 -3.18
C LYS A 191 -16.45 -10.14 -2.07
N THR A 192 -15.58 -10.89 -1.39
CA THR A 192 -14.67 -10.35 -0.38
C THR A 192 -13.22 -10.49 -0.85
N GLY A 193 -12.55 -9.37 -1.07
CA GLY A 193 -11.11 -9.32 -1.29
C GLY A 193 -10.37 -9.23 0.04
N ARG A 194 -9.28 -9.99 0.20
CA ARG A 194 -8.43 -9.95 1.38
C ARG A 194 -6.96 -10.05 1.00
N ALA A 195 -6.13 -9.27 1.67
CA ALA A 195 -4.68 -9.39 1.58
C ALA A 195 -4.05 -9.01 2.92
N SER A 196 -2.87 -9.57 3.20
CA SER A 196 -2.06 -9.20 4.36
C SER A 196 -0.62 -9.01 3.93
N LYS A 197 0.06 -8.05 4.56
CA LYS A 197 1.49 -7.77 4.36
C LYS A 197 2.15 -7.51 5.70
N THR A 198 3.28 -8.16 5.93
CA THR A 198 4.18 -7.83 7.02
C THR A 198 5.05 -6.64 6.63
N VAL A 199 5.07 -5.60 7.47
CA VAL A 199 5.75 -4.33 7.20
C VAL A 199 6.73 -4.03 8.32
N GLN A 200 7.91 -3.55 7.95
CA GLN A 200 8.94 -3.10 8.87
C GLN A 200 8.88 -1.56 8.95
N LEU A 201 8.49 -1.02 10.10
CA LEU A 201 8.49 0.41 10.37
C LEU A 201 9.76 0.81 11.11
N GLY A 202 10.41 1.90 10.68
CA GLY A 202 11.63 2.41 11.29
C GLY A 202 12.86 2.41 10.39
N ASP A 203 12.89 1.56 9.36
CA ASP A 203 13.98 1.56 8.35
C ASP A 203 13.99 2.87 7.55
N GLN A 204 12.84 3.53 7.47
CA GLN A 204 12.63 4.84 6.88
C GLN A 204 11.62 5.62 7.71
N LYS A 205 11.63 6.95 7.58
CA LYS A 205 10.66 7.83 8.25
C LYS A 205 9.21 7.57 7.81
N THR A 206 9.02 7.30 6.52
CA THR A 206 7.74 6.97 5.91
C THR A 206 7.89 5.68 5.13
N THR A 207 7.06 4.69 5.44
CA THR A 207 6.96 3.43 4.71
C THR A 207 5.63 3.41 3.97
N THR A 208 5.66 3.12 2.67
CA THR A 208 4.45 3.05 1.84
C THR A 208 4.15 1.61 1.43
N ILE A 209 2.90 1.20 1.54
CA ILE A 209 2.41 -0.08 1.04
C ILE A 209 1.18 0.12 0.15
N ALA A 210 1.03 -0.78 -0.83
CA ALA A 210 -0.12 -0.83 -1.70
C ALA A 210 -0.74 -2.23 -1.69
N PHE A 211 -2.06 -2.28 -1.59
CA PHE A 211 -2.85 -3.50 -1.78
C PHE A 211 -3.42 -3.52 -3.20
N GLN A 212 -3.51 -4.73 -3.76
CA GLN A 212 -4.09 -5.01 -5.07
C GLN A 212 -5.22 -6.01 -4.84
N LEU A 213 -6.45 -5.51 -4.75
CA LEU A 213 -7.66 -6.27 -4.41
C LEU A 213 -8.67 -6.25 -5.57
N ALA A 214 -8.49 -5.41 -6.59
CA ALA A 214 -9.45 -5.22 -7.66
C ALA A 214 -9.79 -6.53 -8.40
N GLU A 215 -8.80 -7.39 -8.65
CA GLU A 215 -9.03 -8.70 -9.28
C GLU A 215 -9.87 -9.65 -8.42
N GLN A 216 -9.69 -9.61 -7.08
CA GLN A 216 -10.40 -10.52 -6.16
C GLN A 216 -11.88 -10.17 -6.02
N VAL A 217 -12.20 -8.87 -6.12
CA VAL A 217 -13.57 -8.36 -6.09
C VAL A 217 -14.07 -7.96 -7.47
N ALA A 218 -13.35 -8.34 -8.53
CA ALA A 218 -13.81 -8.15 -9.88
C ALA A 218 -15.16 -8.85 -10.01
N PRO A 219 -16.17 -8.20 -10.61
CA PRO A 219 -17.44 -8.84 -10.85
C PRO A 219 -17.20 -10.12 -11.66
N ASP A 220 -17.90 -11.21 -11.34
CA ASP A 220 -17.88 -12.37 -12.23
C ASP A 220 -18.35 -11.92 -13.62
N GLN A 221 -17.73 -12.44 -14.69
CA GLN A 221 -18.16 -12.11 -16.05
C GLN A 221 -19.66 -12.38 -16.25
N LYS A 222 -20.27 -13.30 -15.47
CA LYS A 222 -21.72 -13.55 -15.46
C LYS A 222 -22.56 -12.51 -14.70
N GLU A 223 -21.98 -11.75 -13.77
CA GLU A 223 -22.69 -10.75 -12.96
C GLU A 223 -22.48 -9.31 -13.46
N GLN A 224 -21.45 -9.06 -14.28
CA GLN A 224 -21.26 -7.77 -14.96
C GLN A 224 -22.22 -7.57 -16.15
N TYR A 225 -22.74 -8.68 -16.69
CA TYR A 225 -23.72 -8.76 -17.77
C TYR A 225 -24.96 -9.50 -17.27
N GLY A 226 -25.76 -8.82 -16.44
CA GLY A 226 -26.95 -9.41 -15.85
C GLY A 226 -27.94 -9.86 -16.92
N ILE A 227 -28.22 -11.17 -16.95
CA ILE A 227 -29.44 -11.82 -17.44
C ILE A 227 -29.98 -11.30 -18.78
N ASP A 228 -29.84 -12.15 -19.81
CA ASP A 228 -30.63 -12.17 -21.04
C ASP A 228 -30.41 -11.02 -22.04
N ILE A 229 -29.18 -10.52 -22.22
CA ILE A 229 -28.87 -9.72 -23.41
C ILE A 229 -29.22 -10.49 -24.71
N GLU A 230 -29.08 -11.83 -24.72
CA GLU A 230 -29.60 -12.67 -25.81
C GLU A 230 -31.09 -12.42 -25.99
N LYS A 231 -31.91 -12.59 -24.94
CA LYS A 231 -33.35 -12.35 -25.08
C LYS A 231 -33.67 -10.89 -25.34
N LEU A 232 -32.84 -9.93 -24.93
CA LEU A 232 -33.03 -8.52 -25.26
C LEU A 232 -32.81 -8.27 -26.75
N LEU A 233 -31.66 -8.69 -27.28
CA LEU A 233 -31.33 -8.53 -28.70
C LEU A 233 -32.34 -9.29 -29.54
N GLU A 234 -32.68 -10.52 -29.15
CA GLU A 234 -33.67 -11.36 -29.81
C GLU A 234 -35.07 -10.72 -29.74
N ALA A 235 -35.51 -10.22 -28.59
CA ALA A 235 -36.80 -9.56 -28.44
C ALA A 235 -36.89 -8.26 -29.25
N GLU A 236 -35.82 -7.48 -29.28
CA GLU A 236 -35.81 -6.21 -30.00
C GLU A 236 -35.74 -6.44 -31.51
N VAL A 237 -34.90 -7.37 -31.99
CA VAL A 237 -34.87 -7.76 -33.40
C VAL A 237 -36.22 -8.30 -33.83
N LYS A 238 -36.86 -9.14 -33.00
CA LYS A 238 -38.22 -9.64 -33.27
C LYS A 238 -39.27 -8.53 -33.25
N ALA A 239 -39.17 -7.56 -32.34
CA ALA A 239 -40.07 -6.42 -32.29
C ALA A 239 -39.93 -5.52 -33.55
N ARG A 240 -38.73 -5.42 -34.10
CA ARG A 240 -38.39 -4.54 -35.23
C ARG A 240 -38.64 -5.17 -36.58
N THR A 241 -38.37 -6.48 -36.70
CA THR A 241 -38.38 -7.20 -37.98
C THR A 241 -39.50 -8.23 -38.07
N GLY A 242 -40.13 -8.59 -36.95
CA GLY A 242 -41.05 -9.73 -36.86
C GLY A 242 -40.36 -11.10 -36.90
N LYS A 243 -39.02 -11.15 -36.93
CA LYS A 243 -38.23 -12.37 -37.08
C LYS A 243 -37.12 -12.48 -36.03
N THR A 244 -36.63 -13.69 -35.80
CA THR A 244 -35.50 -13.95 -34.88
C THR A 244 -34.18 -13.46 -35.46
N VAL A 245 -33.13 -13.30 -34.63
CA VAL A 245 -31.78 -12.97 -35.11
C VAL A 245 -31.28 -14.02 -36.10
N GLU A 246 -31.54 -15.30 -35.83
CA GLU A 246 -31.22 -16.43 -36.71
C GLU A 246 -31.92 -16.31 -38.07
N GLN A 247 -33.24 -16.08 -38.06
CA GLN A 247 -34.01 -15.91 -39.29
C GLN A 247 -33.56 -14.70 -40.10
N MET A 248 -33.17 -13.60 -39.43
CA MET A 248 -32.62 -12.44 -40.11
C MET A 248 -31.24 -12.75 -40.72
N THR A 249 -30.41 -13.51 -40.01
CA THR A 249 -29.09 -13.94 -40.51
C THR A 249 -29.22 -14.80 -41.77
N ASP A 250 -30.25 -15.64 -41.86
CA ASP A 250 -30.51 -16.48 -43.05
C ASP A 250 -30.82 -15.69 -44.34
N TYR A 251 -31.12 -14.40 -44.24
CA TYR A 251 -31.29 -13.53 -45.42
C TYR A 251 -29.98 -13.06 -46.03
N LEU A 252 -28.84 -13.20 -45.33
CA LEU A 252 -27.53 -12.89 -45.90
C LEU A 252 -27.27 -13.75 -47.15
N GLY A 253 -26.85 -13.11 -48.24
CA GLY A 253 -26.67 -13.73 -49.56
C GLY A 253 -27.96 -13.99 -50.35
N ARG A 254 -29.16 -13.72 -49.78
CA ARG A 254 -30.41 -13.85 -50.54
C ARG A 254 -30.63 -12.67 -51.47
N SER A 255 -31.45 -12.87 -52.51
CA SER A 255 -31.73 -11.82 -53.48
C SER A 255 -32.58 -10.69 -52.90
N GLN A 256 -32.38 -9.46 -53.41
CA GLN A 256 -33.21 -8.29 -53.07
C GLN A 256 -34.71 -8.57 -53.30
N LYS A 257 -35.04 -9.33 -54.35
CA LYS A 257 -36.42 -9.69 -54.67
C LYS A 257 -37.07 -10.52 -53.55
N GLU A 258 -36.34 -11.45 -52.94
CA GLU A 258 -36.84 -12.26 -51.82
C GLU A 258 -37.08 -11.43 -50.56
N MET A 259 -36.23 -10.42 -50.29
CA MET A 259 -36.44 -9.47 -49.20
C MET A 259 -37.75 -8.68 -49.40
N GLU A 260 -37.96 -8.14 -50.59
CA GLU A 260 -39.18 -7.36 -50.91
C GLU A 260 -40.45 -8.22 -50.90
N GLN A 261 -40.36 -9.49 -51.28
CA GLN A 261 -41.48 -10.44 -51.17
C GLN A 261 -41.85 -10.75 -49.71
N THR A 262 -40.85 -10.79 -48.82
CA THR A 262 -41.05 -11.13 -47.41
C THR A 262 -41.54 -9.92 -46.60
N PHE A 263 -40.84 -8.79 -46.71
CA PHE A 263 -41.03 -7.62 -45.85
C PHE A 263 -41.89 -6.52 -46.52
N GLY A 264 -42.29 -6.73 -47.77
CA GLY A 264 -43.01 -5.74 -48.56
C GLY A 264 -42.09 -4.68 -49.17
N PRO A 265 -42.66 -3.60 -49.71
CA PRO A 265 -41.88 -2.51 -50.28
C PRO A 265 -41.12 -1.75 -49.19
N PRO A 266 -39.85 -1.37 -49.41
CA PRO A 266 -39.08 -0.59 -48.44
C PRO A 266 -39.59 0.85 -48.37
N SER A 267 -39.45 1.48 -47.20
CA SER A 267 -39.75 2.89 -46.94
C SER A 267 -38.89 3.83 -47.78
N THR A 268 -37.64 3.45 -48.06
CA THR A 268 -36.73 4.24 -48.91
C THR A 268 -35.78 3.33 -49.67
N ARG A 269 -35.43 3.72 -50.91
CA ARG A 269 -34.38 3.07 -51.72
C ARG A 269 -33.34 4.11 -52.12
N VAL A 270 -32.08 3.82 -51.83
CA VAL A 270 -30.93 4.65 -52.23
C VAL A 270 -29.82 3.76 -52.74
N ALA A 271 -29.52 3.81 -54.03
CA ALA A 271 -28.47 3.03 -54.68
C ALA A 271 -28.52 1.53 -54.31
N ASN A 272 -27.56 1.04 -53.54
CA ASN A 272 -27.44 -0.35 -53.08
C ASN A 272 -27.96 -0.56 -51.66
N LYS A 273 -28.82 0.32 -51.15
CA LYS A 273 -29.38 0.27 -49.81
C LYS A 273 -30.89 0.45 -49.83
N THR A 274 -31.59 -0.38 -49.06
CA THR A 274 -33.01 -0.21 -48.78
C THR A 274 -33.21 -0.01 -47.28
N THR A 275 -34.22 0.78 -46.94
CA THR A 275 -34.60 1.05 -45.54
C THR A 275 -36.03 0.58 -45.34
N TYR A 276 -36.22 -0.25 -44.33
CA TYR A 276 -37.51 -0.69 -43.81
C TYR A 276 -37.76 0.02 -42.47
N ASP A 277 -38.99 -0.07 -41.95
CA ASP A 277 -39.23 0.37 -40.58
C ASP A 277 -38.43 -0.51 -39.60
N GLY A 278 -37.55 0.09 -38.83
CA GLY A 278 -36.72 -0.59 -37.83
C GLY A 278 -35.42 -1.25 -38.32
N PHE A 279 -35.14 -1.34 -39.63
CA PHE A 279 -33.88 -1.90 -40.13
C PHE A 279 -33.48 -1.42 -41.54
N GLU A 280 -32.20 -1.55 -41.86
CA GLU A 280 -31.60 -1.19 -43.14
C GLU A 280 -30.93 -2.43 -43.77
N VAL A 281 -30.99 -2.54 -45.09
CA VAL A 281 -30.39 -3.64 -45.85
C VAL A 281 -29.43 -3.06 -46.87
N THR A 282 -28.19 -3.53 -46.86
CA THR A 282 -27.18 -3.20 -47.87
C THR A 282 -27.00 -4.38 -48.81
N TYR A 283 -26.94 -4.11 -50.10
CA TYR A 283 -26.78 -5.12 -51.14
C TYR A 283 -25.43 -5.00 -51.86
N ASP A 284 -24.90 -6.15 -52.26
CA ASP A 284 -23.84 -6.27 -53.27
C ASP A 284 -24.33 -7.19 -54.38
N LYS A 285 -24.20 -6.78 -55.65
CA LYS A 285 -24.70 -7.53 -56.82
C LYS A 285 -26.16 -8.03 -56.69
N GLN A 286 -27.03 -7.23 -56.05
CA GLN A 286 -28.44 -7.55 -55.77
C GLN A 286 -28.67 -8.67 -54.73
N GLU A 287 -27.63 -9.10 -54.02
CA GLU A 287 -27.70 -10.02 -52.89
C GLU A 287 -27.49 -9.24 -51.58
N VAL A 288 -28.15 -9.69 -50.51
CA VAL A 288 -28.03 -9.06 -49.18
C VAL A 288 -26.61 -9.25 -48.67
N GLN A 289 -25.89 -8.15 -48.49
CA GLN A 289 -24.54 -8.12 -47.94
C GLN A 289 -24.54 -7.86 -46.44
N SER A 290 -25.39 -6.97 -45.95
CA SER A 290 -25.52 -6.71 -44.52
C SER A 290 -26.90 -6.21 -44.13
N LEU A 291 -27.26 -6.45 -42.88
CA LEU A 291 -28.50 -6.02 -42.25
C LEU A 291 -28.14 -5.20 -41.02
N LEU A 292 -28.62 -3.96 -40.92
CA LEU A 292 -28.49 -3.12 -39.72
C LEU A 292 -29.86 -2.96 -39.08
N ILE A 293 -30.05 -3.48 -37.88
CA ILE A 293 -31.34 -3.49 -37.18
C ILE A 293 -31.28 -2.51 -36.01
N ASP A 294 -32.23 -1.56 -35.94
CA ASP A 294 -32.32 -0.56 -34.88
C ASP A 294 -32.73 -1.27 -33.58
N LEU A 295 -31.86 -1.24 -32.57
CA LEU A 295 -32.15 -1.85 -31.27
C LEU A 295 -33.04 -0.96 -30.40
N ASN A 296 -33.42 0.24 -30.85
CA ASN A 296 -34.23 1.18 -30.07
C ASN A 296 -33.68 1.43 -28.66
N LYS A 297 -32.35 1.36 -28.54
CA LYS A 297 -31.61 1.66 -27.32
C LYS A 297 -30.67 2.81 -27.60
N THR A 298 -30.49 3.63 -26.58
CA THR A 298 -29.37 4.56 -26.47
C THR A 298 -28.11 3.83 -26.00
N PRO A 299 -26.91 4.42 -26.22
CA PRO A 299 -25.67 3.93 -25.65
C PRO A 299 -25.76 3.62 -24.15
N SER A 300 -26.34 4.52 -23.36
CA SER A 300 -26.44 4.36 -21.91
C SER A 300 -27.39 3.23 -21.51
N GLU A 301 -28.51 3.05 -22.22
CA GLU A 301 -29.43 1.95 -21.97
C GLU A 301 -28.80 0.60 -22.34
N LEU A 302 -28.03 0.55 -23.44
CA LEU A 302 -27.33 -0.68 -23.79
C LEU A 302 -26.19 -0.96 -22.80
N GLU A 303 -25.40 0.03 -22.37
CA GLU A 303 -24.37 -0.18 -21.34
C GLU A 303 -24.95 -0.64 -20.00
N ALA A 304 -26.16 -0.16 -19.65
CA ALA A 304 -26.83 -0.56 -18.42
C ALA A 304 -27.27 -2.03 -18.42
N VAL A 305 -27.55 -2.61 -19.60
CA VAL A 305 -28.06 -3.98 -19.72
C VAL A 305 -26.98 -4.96 -20.20
N ALA A 306 -26.22 -4.53 -21.19
CA ALA A 306 -25.17 -5.29 -21.87
C ALA A 306 -23.77 -4.96 -21.37
N GLY A 307 -23.62 -4.18 -20.29
CA GLY A 307 -22.33 -3.76 -19.76
C GLY A 307 -21.51 -2.89 -20.72
N LYS A 308 -20.32 -2.47 -20.26
CA LYS A 308 -19.41 -1.63 -21.04
C LYS A 308 -18.64 -2.49 -22.06
N PRO A 309 -18.51 -2.05 -23.32
CA PRO A 309 -17.64 -2.73 -24.28
C PRO A 309 -16.16 -2.63 -23.87
N GLU A 310 -15.35 -3.62 -24.26
CA GLU A 310 -13.90 -3.59 -24.04
C GLU A 310 -13.23 -2.45 -24.80
N SER A 311 -13.71 -2.18 -26.02
CA SER A 311 -13.22 -1.06 -26.83
C SER A 311 -14.28 -0.54 -27.80
N LYS A 312 -14.07 0.70 -28.27
CA LYS A 312 -14.92 1.35 -29.28
C LYS A 312 -14.04 1.75 -30.47
N ALA A 313 -14.42 1.38 -31.70
CA ALA A 313 -13.68 1.68 -32.92
C ALA A 313 -14.54 2.49 -33.89
N LYS A 314 -14.02 3.60 -34.42
CA LYS A 314 -14.73 4.39 -35.43
C LYS A 314 -14.56 3.75 -36.80
N GLU A 315 -15.67 3.42 -37.45
CA GLU A 315 -15.74 2.90 -38.81
C GLU A 315 -16.68 3.76 -39.66
N SER A 316 -16.72 3.50 -40.98
CA SER A 316 -17.60 4.23 -41.91
C SER A 316 -19.09 4.05 -41.60
N VAL A 317 -19.46 2.92 -40.97
CA VAL A 317 -20.83 2.57 -40.58
C VAL A 317 -21.26 3.22 -39.25
N GLY A 318 -20.31 3.69 -38.44
CA GLY A 318 -20.53 4.23 -37.10
C GLY A 318 -19.43 3.84 -36.12
N THR A 319 -19.68 4.01 -34.83
CA THR A 319 -18.75 3.55 -33.79
C THR A 319 -19.08 2.11 -33.43
N VAL A 320 -18.23 1.17 -33.83
CA VAL A 320 -18.36 -0.25 -33.51
C VAL A 320 -17.95 -0.51 -32.07
N TRP A 321 -18.81 -1.16 -31.32
CA TRP A 321 -18.57 -1.58 -29.94
C TRP A 321 -18.04 -3.01 -29.94
N LYS A 322 -16.83 -3.18 -29.41
CA LYS A 322 -16.17 -4.48 -29.32
C LYS A 322 -16.36 -5.01 -27.91
N TYR A 323 -17.13 -6.09 -27.84
CA TYR A 323 -17.28 -6.90 -26.64
C TYR A 323 -16.28 -8.07 -26.68
N PRO A 324 -16.00 -8.71 -25.52
CA PRO A 324 -15.11 -9.87 -25.45
C PRO A 324 -15.49 -10.94 -26.47
N ALA A 325 -14.53 -11.72 -26.99
CA ALA A 325 -14.83 -12.74 -28.02
C ALA A 325 -15.90 -13.75 -27.57
N ASN A 326 -15.91 -14.12 -26.28
CA ASN A 326 -16.90 -15.01 -25.70
C ASN A 326 -18.29 -14.37 -25.49
N PHE A 327 -18.42 -13.05 -25.65
CA PHE A 327 -19.69 -12.34 -25.52
C PHE A 327 -20.71 -12.89 -26.52
N PHE A 328 -20.42 -12.84 -27.82
CA PHE A 328 -21.35 -13.39 -28.81
C PHE A 328 -21.32 -14.91 -28.90
N GLU A 329 -20.19 -15.56 -28.57
CA GLU A 329 -20.06 -17.03 -28.62
C GLU A 329 -20.90 -17.76 -27.54
N GLU A 330 -21.00 -17.20 -26.32
CA GLU A 330 -21.81 -17.78 -25.24
C GLU A 330 -23.31 -17.40 -25.36
N LEU A 331 -23.63 -16.27 -25.99
CA LEU A 331 -24.98 -15.70 -26.04
C LEU A 331 -25.87 -16.19 -27.20
N LEU A 332 -25.31 -16.78 -28.25
CA LEU A 332 -26.08 -17.18 -29.43
C LEU A 332 -25.46 -18.45 -30.02
N GLY A 333 -25.69 -19.61 -29.41
CA GLY A 333 -25.10 -20.90 -29.80
C GLY A 333 -24.78 -21.01 -31.30
N TRP A 334 -23.50 -20.87 -31.63
CA TRP A 334 -23.01 -20.65 -33.00
C TRP A 334 -23.11 -21.93 -33.84
N LEU A 335 -24.21 -22.09 -34.58
CA LEU A 335 -24.32 -23.08 -35.66
C LEU A 335 -24.35 -22.46 -37.07
N ASN A 336 -23.78 -21.27 -37.28
CA ASN A 336 -23.50 -20.80 -38.64
C ASN A 336 -22.23 -19.92 -38.73
N ILE A 337 -21.12 -20.53 -39.17
CA ILE A 337 -19.76 -19.97 -39.29
C ILE A 337 -19.66 -18.83 -40.34
N LYS A 338 -20.76 -18.46 -41.00
CA LYS A 338 -20.77 -17.55 -42.16
C LYS A 338 -21.15 -16.10 -41.89
N SER A 339 -21.54 -15.73 -40.67
CA SER A 339 -22.02 -14.37 -40.37
C SER A 339 -21.26 -13.71 -39.21
N GLU A 340 -20.74 -12.51 -39.41
CA GLU A 340 -20.22 -11.63 -38.37
C GLU A 340 -21.36 -10.79 -37.78
N LYS A 341 -21.42 -10.68 -36.44
CA LYS A 341 -22.41 -9.88 -35.72
C LYS A 341 -21.72 -8.77 -34.94
N ARG A 342 -22.13 -7.51 -35.15
CA ARG A 342 -21.48 -6.33 -34.53
C ARG A 342 -22.52 -5.38 -33.96
N VAL A 343 -22.20 -4.75 -32.82
CA VAL A 343 -23.01 -3.66 -32.26
C VAL A 343 -22.43 -2.32 -32.72
N ILE A 344 -23.27 -1.46 -33.27
CA ILE A 344 -22.87 -0.17 -33.85
C ILE A 344 -23.64 0.96 -33.19
N GLU A 345 -22.92 1.97 -32.71
CA GLU A 345 -23.50 3.24 -32.31
C GLU A 345 -23.49 4.21 -33.50
N ARG A 346 -24.68 4.69 -33.88
CA ARG A 346 -24.87 5.67 -34.96
C ARG A 346 -25.99 6.64 -34.61
N SER A 347 -25.68 7.95 -34.66
CA SER A 347 -26.62 9.03 -34.39
C SER A 347 -27.32 8.91 -33.03
N GLY A 348 -26.59 8.49 -31.99
CA GLY A 348 -27.14 8.31 -30.63
C GLY A 348 -28.03 7.09 -30.43
N LYS A 349 -28.10 6.19 -31.42
CA LYS A 349 -28.82 4.92 -31.37
C LYS A 349 -27.88 3.74 -31.50
N MET A 350 -28.30 2.61 -30.93
CA MET A 350 -27.61 1.32 -31.04
C MET A 350 -28.24 0.46 -32.14
N TRP A 351 -27.39 -0.18 -32.92
CA TRP A 351 -27.76 -1.02 -34.05
C TRP A 351 -27.07 -2.37 -33.93
N LEU A 352 -27.75 -3.44 -34.33
CA LEU A 352 -27.14 -4.74 -34.55
C LEU A 352 -26.88 -4.92 -36.05
N GLU A 353 -25.64 -5.08 -36.43
CA GLU A 353 -25.24 -5.43 -37.79
C GLU A 353 -25.03 -6.95 -37.91
N LEU A 354 -25.64 -7.53 -38.95
CA LEU A 354 -25.41 -8.89 -39.42
C LEU A 354 -24.72 -8.79 -40.78
N ARG A 355 -23.56 -9.43 -40.96
CA ARG A 355 -22.75 -9.35 -42.18
C ARG A 355 -22.19 -10.70 -42.60
#